data_AF-A0A3D0CTX3-F1
#
_entry.id   AF-A0A3D0CTX3-F1
#
_cell.length_a   1.000
_cell.length_b   1.000
_cell.length_c   1.000
_cell.angle_alpha   90.00
_cell.angle_beta   90.00
_cell.angle_gamma   90.00
#
_symmetry.space_group_name_H-M   'P 1'
#
loop_
_entity.id
_entity.type
_entity.pdbx_description
1 polymer ?
#
loop_
_entity_poly.entity_id
_entity_poly.type
_entity_poly.pdbx_seq_one_letter_code
_entity_poly.pdbx_strand_id
1 'polypeptide(L)'
;MLAIGRALMAKPKMILLDEPSMGLSPMLVKEVFGIIRQLNQELGITILLVEHDIALVMDLVDEVMVLDYGEKIADGPPAEVQQDPHVIAAYLGDETTSFA
;
A
#
# COMPACT_ATOMS: atom_id res chain seq x y z
N MET A 1 16.57 -1.58 -1.54
CA MET A 1 17.13 -2.17 -2.78
C MET A 1 17.74 -3.56 -2.61
N LEU A 2 18.77 -3.77 -1.78
CA LEU A 2 19.39 -5.10 -1.61
C LEU A 2 18.41 -6.23 -1.22
N ALA A 3 17.48 -5.95 -0.30
CA ALA A 3 16.49 -6.94 0.14
C ALA A 3 15.57 -7.42 -1.02
N ILE A 4 15.09 -6.50 -1.84
CA ILE A 4 14.28 -6.79 -3.04
C ILE A 4 15.09 -7.63 -4.02
N GLY A 5 16.33 -7.23 -4.31
CA GLY A 5 17.22 -7.99 -5.20
C GLY A 5 17.46 -9.42 -4.70
N ARG A 6 17.68 -9.61 -3.39
CA ARG A 6 17.81 -10.93 -2.78
C ARG A 6 16.55 -11.77 -2.92
N ALA A 7 15.37 -11.18 -2.75
CA ALA A 7 14.10 -11.89 -2.92
C ALA A 7 13.91 -12.37 -4.37
N LEU A 8 14.28 -11.55 -5.36
CA LEU A 8 14.16 -11.89 -6.78
C LEU A 8 15.01 -13.09 -7.21
N MET A 9 16.14 -13.34 -6.55
CA MET A 9 16.99 -14.51 -6.84
C MET A 9 16.26 -15.85 -6.66
N ALA A 10 15.23 -15.88 -5.81
CA ALA A 10 14.40 -17.06 -5.61
C ALA A 10 13.36 -17.29 -6.73
N LYS A 11 13.28 -16.41 -7.74
CA LYS A 11 12.26 -16.41 -8.80
C LYS A 11 10.83 -16.55 -8.24
N PRO A 12 10.43 -15.67 -7.30
CA PRO A 12 9.16 -15.79 -6.62
C PRO A 12 7.99 -15.54 -7.60
N LYS A 13 6.86 -16.20 -7.34
CA LYS A 13 5.58 -15.84 -7.98
C LYS A 13 4.90 -14.67 -7.27
N MET A 14 5.25 -14.44 -5.99
CA MET A 14 4.68 -13.40 -5.16
C MET A 14 5.71 -12.83 -4.18
N ILE A 15 5.67 -11.53 -3.94
CA ILE A 15 6.48 -10.83 -2.94
C ILE A 15 5.54 -10.11 -1.97
N LEU A 16 5.83 -10.25 -0.68
CA LEU A 16 5.16 -9.51 0.40
C LEU A 16 6.12 -8.42 0.89
N LEU A 17 5.64 -7.19 0.94
CA LEU A 17 6.39 -6.02 1.38
C LEU A 17 5.68 -5.40 2.58
N ASP A 18 6.40 -5.29 3.69
CA ASP A 18 5.93 -4.68 4.92
C ASP A 18 6.57 -3.30 5.04
N GLU A 19 5.77 -2.25 4.88
CA GLU A 19 6.14 -0.83 4.91
C GLU A 19 7.43 -0.47 4.15
N PRO A 20 7.55 -0.80 2.85
CA PRO A 20 8.76 -0.49 2.06
C PRO A 20 9.10 1.00 1.96
N SER A 21 8.14 1.90 2.21
CA SER A 21 8.33 3.36 2.21
C SER A 21 8.95 3.92 3.49
N MET A 22 8.90 3.18 4.60
CA MET A 22 9.19 3.71 5.94
C MET A 22 10.62 4.23 6.07
N GLY A 23 10.76 5.48 6.53
CA GLY A 23 12.06 6.11 6.77
C GLY A 23 12.84 6.51 5.51
N LEU A 24 12.23 6.41 4.33
CA LEU A 24 12.82 6.85 3.07
C LEU A 24 12.47 8.31 2.76
N SER A 25 13.35 8.97 2.00
CA SER A 25 13.03 10.29 1.45
C SER A 25 11.96 10.16 0.34
N PRO A 26 11.15 11.20 0.08
CA PRO A 26 10.08 11.14 -0.94
C PRO A 26 10.58 10.75 -2.35
N MET A 27 11.83 11.08 -2.68
CA MET A 27 12.43 10.66 -3.95
C MET A 27 12.69 9.14 -3.98
N LEU A 28 13.22 8.58 -2.90
CA LEU A 28 13.49 7.14 -2.80
C LEU A 28 12.21 6.32 -2.74
N VAL A 29 11.17 6.84 -2.09
CA VAL A 29 9.82 6.24 -2.10
C VAL A 29 9.36 6.04 -3.55
N LYS A 30 9.35 7.11 -4.35
CA LYS A 30 8.95 7.03 -5.78
C LYS A 30 9.78 6.03 -6.58
N GLU A 31 11.09 5.97 -6.33
CA GLU A 31 11.97 5.01 -6.99
C GLU A 31 11.61 3.55 -6.63
N VAL A 32 11.44 3.27 -5.33
CA VAL A 32 11.07 1.94 -4.84
C VAL A 32 9.72 1.49 -5.43
N PHE A 33 8.73 2.37 -5.43
CA PHE A 33 7.41 2.05 -5.98
C PHE A 33 7.40 1.89 -7.50
N GLY A 34 8.20 2.67 -8.22
CA GLY A 34 8.44 2.48 -9.64
C GLY A 34 9.00 1.09 -9.95
N ILE A 35 9.96 0.63 -9.15
CA ILE A 35 10.53 -0.72 -9.28
C ILE A 35 9.49 -1.78 -8.98
N ILE A 36 8.71 -1.63 -7.90
CA ILE A 36 7.65 -2.58 -7.54
C ILE A 36 6.66 -2.75 -8.70
N ARG A 37 6.22 -1.63 -9.29
CA ARG A 37 5.34 -1.64 -10.46
C ARG A 37 5.97 -2.34 -11.66
N GLN A 38 7.25 -2.08 -11.93
CA GLN A 38 7.99 -2.74 -13.00
C GLN A 38 8.08 -4.26 -12.79
N LEU A 39 8.37 -4.72 -11.56
CA LEU A 39 8.42 -6.15 -11.24
C LEU A 39 7.07 -6.84 -11.48
N ASN A 40 5.97 -6.16 -11.16
CA ASN A 40 4.63 -6.68 -11.44
C ASN A 40 4.35 -6.74 -12.95
N GLN A 41 4.54 -5.62 -13.66
CA GLN A 41 4.15 -5.49 -15.06
C GLN A 41 5.06 -6.27 -16.03
N GLU A 42 6.36 -6.30 -15.80
CA GLU A 42 7.33 -6.90 -16.73
C GLU A 42 7.62 -8.38 -16.41
N LEU A 43 7.67 -8.73 -15.11
CA LEU A 43 8.02 -10.08 -14.68
C LEU A 43 6.81 -10.91 -14.25
N GLY A 44 5.61 -10.31 -14.20
CA GLY A 44 4.38 -10.99 -13.78
C GLY A 44 4.39 -11.42 -12.32
N ILE A 45 5.18 -10.75 -11.47
CA ILE A 45 5.28 -11.08 -10.04
C ILE A 45 4.11 -10.43 -9.31
N THR A 46 3.33 -11.21 -8.56
CA THR A 46 2.28 -10.67 -7.69
C THR A 46 2.92 -9.92 -6.51
N ILE A 47 2.45 -8.71 -6.23
CA ILE A 47 2.93 -7.92 -5.09
C ILE A 47 1.78 -7.75 -4.10
N LEU A 48 2.04 -8.08 -2.84
CA LEU A 48 1.21 -7.67 -1.71
C LEU A 48 2.03 -6.69 -0.88
N LEU A 49 1.51 -5.49 -0.68
CA LEU A 49 2.16 -4.46 0.11
C LEU A 49 1.29 -4.06 1.29
N VAL A 50 1.93 -3.81 2.42
CA VAL A 50 1.34 -3.20 3.61
C VAL A 50 1.97 -1.82 3.73
N GLU A 51 1.13 -0.78 3.76
CA GLU A 51 1.54 0.62 3.83
C GLU A 51 0.51 1.42 4.63
N HIS A 52 0.97 2.49 5.27
CA HIS A 52 0.11 3.43 5.99
C HIS A 52 -0.16 4.72 5.20
N ASP A 53 0.63 4.99 4.15
CA ASP A 53 0.40 6.14 3.27
C ASP A 53 -0.68 5.80 2.23
N ILE A 54 -1.93 6.14 2.56
CA ILE A 54 -3.08 5.85 1.69
C ILE A 54 -2.93 6.54 0.32
N ALA A 55 -2.46 7.78 0.27
CA ALA A 55 -2.33 8.51 -1.00
C ALA A 55 -1.39 7.78 -1.97
N LEU A 56 -0.30 7.24 -1.44
CA LEU A 56 0.68 6.47 -2.20
C LEU A 56 0.13 5.12 -2.68
N VAL A 57 -0.61 4.42 -1.82
CA VAL A 57 -1.19 3.11 -2.13
C VAL A 57 -2.22 3.25 -3.26
N MET A 58 -3.10 4.24 -3.16
CA MET A 58 -4.22 4.43 -4.10
C MET A 58 -3.76 4.67 -5.54
N ASP A 59 -2.57 5.26 -5.73
CA ASP A 59 -2.00 5.53 -7.07
C ASP A 59 -1.29 4.33 -7.70
N LEU A 60 -1.03 3.28 -6.92
CA LEU A 60 -0.09 2.22 -7.29
C LEU A 60 -0.75 0.86 -7.50
N VAL A 61 -1.73 0.50 -6.67
CA VAL A 61 -2.27 -0.85 -6.59
C VAL A 61 -3.46 -1.05 -7.50
N ASP A 62 -3.69 -2.29 -7.94
CA ASP A 62 -4.89 -2.65 -8.69
C ASP A 62 -6.10 -2.85 -7.75
N GLU A 63 -5.85 -3.35 -6.54
CA GLU A 63 -6.83 -3.67 -5.50
C GLU A 63 -6.27 -3.24 -4.14
N VAL A 64 -7.12 -2.73 -3.26
CA VAL A 64 -6.76 -2.30 -1.90
C VAL A 64 -7.73 -2.88 -0.88
N MET A 65 -7.18 -3.37 0.23
CA MET A 65 -7.93 -3.82 1.40
C MET A 65 -7.58 -2.91 2.58
N VAL A 66 -8.60 -2.37 3.23
CA VAL A 66 -8.44 -1.50 4.40
C VAL A 66 -8.83 -2.25 5.66
N LEU A 67 -7.94 -2.23 6.64
CA LEU A 67 -8.12 -2.82 7.95
C LEU A 67 -8.15 -1.71 9.01
N ASP A 68 -9.16 -1.71 9.86
CA ASP A 68 -9.27 -0.84 11.03
C ASP A 68 -9.53 -1.68 12.28
N TYR A 69 -8.72 -1.49 13.32
CA TYR A 69 -8.73 -2.30 14.55
C TYR A 69 -8.81 -3.84 14.35
N GLY A 70 -8.22 -4.35 13.28
CA GLY A 70 -8.22 -5.78 12.94
C GLY A 70 -9.47 -6.27 12.21
N GLU A 71 -10.42 -5.39 11.90
CA GLU A 71 -11.58 -5.66 11.07
C GLU A 71 -11.38 -5.11 9.66
N LYS A 72 -11.82 -5.88 8.65
CA LYS A 72 -11.82 -5.42 7.26
C LYS A 72 -12.99 -4.49 7.04
N ILE A 73 -12.70 -3.22 6.76
CA ILE A 73 -13.72 -2.19 6.57
C ILE A 73 -14.05 -1.95 5.10
N ALA A 74 -13.08 -2.16 4.20
CA ALA A 74 -13.28 -2.02 2.75
C ALA A 74 -12.31 -2.90 1.96
N ASP A 75 -12.68 -3.22 0.73
CA ASP A 75 -11.94 -4.09 -0.18
C ASP A 75 -12.41 -3.81 -1.62
N GLY A 76 -11.48 -3.58 -2.55
CA GLY A 76 -11.81 -3.33 -3.95
C GLY A 76 -10.82 -2.40 -4.66
N PRO A 77 -11.17 -1.92 -5.86
CA PRO A 77 -10.34 -0.98 -6.61
C PRO A 77 -10.13 0.33 -5.83
N PRO A 78 -8.94 0.95 -5.89
CA PRO A 78 -8.64 2.20 -5.19
C PRO A 78 -9.68 3.30 -5.38
N ALA A 79 -10.19 3.44 -6.60
CA ALA A 79 -11.16 4.46 -6.96
C ALA A 79 -12.51 4.32 -6.24
N GLU A 80 -12.88 3.09 -5.87
CA GLU A 80 -14.10 2.78 -5.11
C GLU A 80 -13.83 2.91 -3.61
N VAL A 81 -12.74 2.32 -3.13
CA VAL A 81 -12.38 2.29 -1.70
C VAL A 81 -12.13 3.69 -1.14
N GLN A 82 -11.51 4.59 -1.91
CA GLN A 82 -11.30 5.99 -1.47
C GLN A 82 -12.60 6.78 -1.25
N GLN A 83 -13.73 6.31 -1.79
CA GLN A 83 -15.05 6.93 -1.62
C GLN A 83 -15.84 6.30 -0.48
N ASP A 84 -15.34 5.22 0.14
CA ASP A 84 -16.03 4.54 1.23
C ASP A 84 -16.04 5.43 2.49
N PRO A 85 -17.23 5.79 3.02
CA PRO A 85 -17.35 6.61 4.22
C PRO A 85 -16.61 6.04 5.44
N HIS A 86 -16.51 4.71 5.58
CA HIS A 86 -15.80 4.08 6.69
C HIS A 86 -14.28 4.26 6.54
N VAL A 87 -13.75 4.20 5.32
CA VAL A 87 -12.33 4.44 5.04
C VAL A 87 -11.99 5.91 5.29
N ILE A 88 -12.85 6.82 4.85
CA ILE A 88 -12.69 8.26 5.10
C ILE A 88 -12.70 8.55 6.61
N ALA A 89 -13.66 7.97 7.34
CA ALA A 89 -13.75 8.13 8.80
C ALA A 89 -12.53 7.54 9.53
N ALA A 90 -12.08 6.35 9.14
CA ALA A 90 -10.89 5.72 9.73
C ALA A 90 -9.61 6.53 9.48
N TYR A 91 -9.49 7.21 8.34
CA TYR A 91 -8.32 8.02 8.01
C TYR A 91 -8.32 9.42 8.64
N LEU A 92 -9.47 10.10 8.67
CA LEU A 92 -9.60 11.45 9.24
C LEU A 92 -9.72 11.41 10.78
N GLY A 93 -10.14 10.28 11.34
CA GLY A 93 -10.56 10.17 12.73
C GLY A 93 -11.88 10.91 12.98
N ASP A 94 -12.56 10.57 14.08
CA ASP A 94 -13.68 11.38 14.57
C ASP A 94 -13.14 12.76 15.00
N GLU A 95 -13.24 13.77 14.15
CA GLU A 95 -13.09 15.18 14.55
C GLU A 95 -14.16 15.63 15.58
N THR A 96 -15.02 14.72 16.05
CA THR A 96 -16.10 14.99 17.01
C THR A 96 -15.72 14.78 18.48
N THR A 97 -14.50 14.33 18.80
CA THR A 97 -14.04 14.17 20.19
C THR A 97 -12.88 15.09 20.56
N SER A 98 -13.09 16.41 20.44
CA SER A 98 -12.20 17.38 21.11
C SER A 98 -12.87 18.73 21.41
N PHE A 99 -14.06 18.73 22.01
CA PHE A 99 -14.51 19.88 22.84
C PHE A 99 -15.43 19.36 23.96
N ALA A 100 -14.85 19.01 25.10
CA ALA A 100 -15.53 18.88 26.38
C ALA A 100 -14.64 19.49 27.47
#